data_AF-A0A7J3VHN4-F1
#
_entry.id   AF-A0A7J3VHN4-F1
#
_cell.length_a   1.000
_cell.length_b   1.000
_cell.length_c   1.000
_cell.angle_alpha   90.00
_cell.angle_beta   90.00
_cell.angle_gamma   90.00
#
_symmetry.space_group_name_H-M   'P 1'
#
loop_
_entity.id
_entity.type
_entity.pdbx_description
1 polymer ?
#
loop_
_entity_poly.entity_id
_entity_poly.type
_entity_poly.pdbx_seq_one_letter_code
_entity_poly.pdbx_strand_id
1 'polypeptide(L)' 'MSEEREMPDWVFTDKRPKTDKQYFENLTRCIFEGGLNWVMIANKWPNFEKAFDGFDIEKIAAYGLEDQERLKNDAGII' A
#
# COMPACT_ATOMS: atom_id res chain seq x y z
N MET A 1 24.58 -9.75 -5.41
CA MET A 1 23.57 -10.44 -6.22
C MET A 1 22.28 -9.71 -5.98
N SER A 2 21.89 -8.82 -6.88
CA SER A 2 20.57 -8.20 -6.83
C SER A 2 19.56 -9.31 -7.10
N GLU A 3 18.84 -9.75 -6.07
CA GLU A 3 17.66 -10.59 -6.27
C GLU A 3 16.75 -9.87 -7.28
N GLU A 4 16.43 -10.53 -8.37
CA GLU A 4 15.39 -10.06 -9.29
C GLU A 4 14.12 -9.94 -8.47
N ARG A 5 13.65 -8.70 -8.30
CA ARG A 5 12.42 -8.42 -7.57
C ARG A 5 11.26 -8.87 -8.45
N GLU A 6 10.80 -10.09 -8.27
CA GLU A 6 9.53 -10.55 -8.83
C GLU A 6 8.39 -9.86 -8.08
N MET A 7 7.97 -8.72 -8.62
CA MET A 7 6.83 -8.00 -8.10
C MET A 7 5.54 -8.78 -8.44
N PRO A 8 4.57 -8.88 -7.52
CA PRO A 8 3.29 -9.50 -7.80
C PRO A 8 2.56 -8.85 -8.99
N ASP A 9 1.75 -9.61 -9.72
CA ASP A 9 1.08 -9.12 -10.94
C ASP A 9 0.13 -7.93 -10.75
N TRP A 10 -0.34 -7.70 -9.51
CA TRP A 10 -1.18 -6.55 -9.16
C TRP A 10 -0.38 -5.25 -9.03
N VAL A 11 0.94 -5.32 -9.03
CA VAL A 11 1.85 -4.18 -8.99
C VAL A 11 2.05 -3.58 -10.38
N PHE A 12 1.93 -2.26 -10.46
CA PHE A 12 2.20 -1.49 -11.67
C PHE A 12 3.68 -1.08 -11.75
N THR A 13 4.53 -1.97 -12.29
CA THR A 13 5.96 -1.70 -12.58
C THR A 13 6.20 -1.31 -14.04
N ASP A 14 5.63 -2.06 -14.96
CA ASP A 14 5.77 -1.91 -16.43
C ASP A 14 4.42 -1.58 -17.11
N LYS A 15 3.35 -1.52 -16.32
CA LYS A 15 1.98 -1.22 -16.77
C LYS A 15 1.55 0.13 -16.21
N ARG A 16 0.84 0.90 -17.03
CA ARG A 16 0.24 2.17 -16.60
C ARG A 16 -1.02 1.89 -15.76
N PRO A 17 -1.11 2.41 -14.52
CA PRO A 17 -2.36 2.42 -13.78
C PRO A 17 -3.48 3.10 -14.58
N LYS A 18 -4.71 2.57 -14.50
CA LYS A 18 -5.86 3.08 -15.25
C LYS A 18 -6.69 4.09 -14.47
N THR A 19 -6.49 4.15 -13.15
CA THR A 19 -7.28 4.98 -12.23
C THR A 19 -6.36 5.64 -11.20
N ASP A 20 -6.81 6.77 -10.66
CA ASP A 20 -6.06 7.50 -9.63
C ASP A 20 -5.88 6.68 -8.36
N LYS A 21 -6.87 5.86 -7.99
CA LYS A 21 -6.77 4.88 -6.90
C LYS A 21 -5.58 3.94 -7.08
N GLN A 22 -5.39 3.39 -8.29
CA GLN A 22 -4.26 2.50 -8.57
C GLN A 22 -2.91 3.25 -8.56
N TYR A 23 -2.89 4.51 -9.01
CA TYR A 23 -1.70 5.35 -8.85
C TYR A 23 -1.37 5.58 -7.37
N PHE A 24 -2.38 5.93 -6.57
CA PHE A 24 -2.23 6.23 -5.16
C PHE A 24 -1.78 5.00 -4.36
N GLU A 25 -2.36 3.83 -4.63
CA GLU A 25 -1.91 2.55 -4.09
C GLU A 25 -0.44 2.28 -4.43
N ASN A 26 -0.04 2.42 -5.70
CA ASN A 26 1.33 2.14 -6.14
C ASN A 26 2.34 3.10 -5.50
N LEU A 27 2.01 4.39 -5.39
CA LEU A 27 2.84 5.39 -4.70
C LEU A 27 2.98 5.08 -3.22
N THR A 28 1.88 4.71 -2.56
CA THR A 28 1.89 4.34 -1.15
C THR A 28 2.79 3.13 -0.91
N ARG A 29 2.78 2.14 -1.81
CA ARG A 29 3.67 0.97 -1.72
C ARG A 29 5.14 1.37 -1.73
N CYS A 30 5.53 2.26 -2.63
CA CYS A 30 6.91 2.75 -2.72
C CYS A 30 7.40 3.40 -1.42
N ILE A 31 6.51 4.05 -0.66
CA ILE A 31 6.86 4.65 0.65
C ILE A 31 7.20 3.54 1.66
N PHE A 32 6.36 2.50 1.76
CA PHE A 32 6.59 1.40 2.70
C PHE A 32 7.75 0.48 2.29
N GLU A 33 8.03 0.33 1.00
CA GLU A 33 9.22 -0.37 0.51
C GLU A 33 10.53 0.42 0.75
N GLY A 34 10.42 1.72 1.06
CA GLY A 34 11.52 2.62 1.37
C GLY A 34 12.19 2.31 2.71
N GLY A 35 12.94 1.20 2.78
CA GLY A 35 13.71 0.80 3.96
C GLY A 35 13.20 -0.44 4.68
N LEU A 36 12.15 -1.09 4.16
CA LEU A 36 11.63 -2.37 4.69
C LEU A 36 11.82 -3.52 3.69
N ASN A 37 11.68 -4.75 4.17
CA ASN A 37 11.74 -5.94 3.33
C ASN A 37 10.53 -5.99 2.39
N TRP A 38 10.77 -5.88 1.08
CA TRP A 38 9.73 -5.85 0.05
C TRP A 38 8.81 -7.08 0.06
N VAL A 39 9.32 -8.28 0.33
CA VAL A 39 8.52 -9.52 0.42
C VAL A 39 7.53 -9.43 1.58
N MET A 40 7.96 -8.87 2.71
CA MET A 40 7.10 -8.67 3.87
C MET A 40 5.98 -7.67 3.58
N ILE A 41 6.30 -6.56 2.90
CA ILE A 41 5.31 -5.58 2.47
C ILE A 41 4.31 -6.19 1.49
N ALA A 42 4.78 -6.92 0.47
CA ALA A 42 3.91 -7.59 -0.49
C ALA A 42 2.95 -8.59 0.17
N ASN A 43 3.43 -9.37 1.16
CA ASN A 43 2.60 -10.32 1.90
C ASN A 43 1.54 -9.62 2.78
N LYS A 44 1.84 -8.45 3.34
CA LYS A 44 0.90 -7.65 4.13
C LYS A 44 -0.03 -6.79 3.29
N TRP A 45 0.21 -6.63 1.99
CA TRP A 45 -0.51 -5.68 1.14
C TRP A 45 -2.05 -5.84 1.13
N PRO A 46 -2.62 -7.06 1.17
CA PRO A 46 -4.07 -7.21 1.29
C PRO A 46 -4.66 -6.63 2.59
N ASN A 47 -3.85 -6.49 3.65
CA ASN A 47 -4.27 -5.80 4.88
C ASN A 47 -4.21 -4.29 4.69
N PHE A 48 -3.19 -3.76 4.01
CA PHE A 48 -3.12 -2.35 3.64
C PHE A 48 -4.32 -1.93 2.79
N GLU A 49 -4.67 -2.73 1.78
CA GLU A 49 -5.85 -2.46 0.95
C GLU A 49 -7.11 -2.34 1.82
N LYS A 50 -7.31 -3.23 2.80
CA LYS A 50 -8.47 -3.14 3.71
C LYS A 50 -8.39 -1.95 4.67
N ALA A 51 -7.23 -1.73 5.28
CA ALA A 51 -7.02 -0.72 6.31
C ALA A 51 -7.23 0.70 5.78
N PHE A 52 -6.81 0.93 4.53
CA PHE A 52 -6.91 2.20 3.81
C PHE A 52 -8.14 2.26 2.88
N ASP A 53 -9.27 1.61 3.20
CA ASP A 53 -10.52 1.69 2.42
C ASP A 53 -10.37 1.41 0.92
N GLY A 54 -9.46 0.50 0.58
CA GLY A 54 -9.08 0.19 -0.79
C GLY A 54 -8.45 1.37 -1.51
N PHE A 55 -7.69 2.24 -0.85
CA PHE A 55 -7.05 3.39 -1.48
C PHE A 55 -8.03 4.38 -2.13
N ASP A 56 -9.24 4.49 -1.58
CA ASP A 56 -10.19 5.54 -1.93
C ASP A 56 -9.67 6.90 -1.43
N ILE A 57 -9.31 7.76 -2.38
CA ILE A 57 -8.62 9.03 -2.10
C ILE A 57 -9.52 9.98 -1.29
N GLU A 58 -10.82 10.05 -1.60
CA GLU A 58 -11.73 10.96 -0.92
C GLU A 58 -11.95 10.54 0.54
N LYS A 59 -12.08 9.23 0.79
CA LYS A 59 -12.21 8.70 2.16
C LYS A 59 -10.96 8.94 2.98
N ILE A 60 -9.79 8.61 2.44
CA ILE A 60 -8.51 8.76 3.15
C ILE A 60 -8.20 10.23 3.41
N ALA A 61 -8.51 11.11 2.46
CA ALA A 61 -8.34 12.56 2.65
C ALA A 61 -9.24 13.10 3.78
N ALA A 62 -10.36 12.44 4.06
CA ALA A 62 -11.26 12.78 5.16
C ALA A 62 -10.90 12.13 6.51
N TYR A 63 -9.85 11.29 6.57
CA TYR A 63 -9.46 10.62 7.81
C TYR A 63 -9.17 11.60 8.95
N GLY A 64 -9.75 11.29 10.10
CA GLY A 64 -9.56 12.04 11.34
C GLY A 64 -8.54 11.40 12.28
N LEU A 65 -8.51 11.89 13.52
CA LEU A 65 -7.67 11.32 14.57
C LEU A 65 -8.06 9.88 14.91
N GLU A 66 -9.36 9.56 14.86
CA GLU A 66 -9.86 8.21 15.13
C GLU A 66 -9.37 7.20 14.10
N ASP A 67 -9.34 7.56 12.81
CA ASP A 67 -8.79 6.72 11.76
C ASP A 67 -7.29 6.50 11.92
N GLN A 68 -6.54 7.55 12.25
CA GLN A 68 -5.12 7.43 12.53
C GLN A 68 -4.85 6.49 13.70
N GLU A 69 -5.65 6.59 14.77
CA GLU A 69 -5.50 5.71 15.94
C GLU A 69 -5.90 4.27 15.60
N ARG A 70 -6.97 4.06 14.83
CA ARG A 70 -7.33 2.75 14.30
C ARG A 70 -6.19 2.13 13.50
N LEU A 71 -5.58 2.89 12.59
CA LEU A 71 -4.48 2.42 11.74
C LEU A 71 -3.23 2.08 12.57
N LYS A 72 -2.85 2.93 13.54
CA LYS A 72 -1.70 2.65 14.43
C LYS A 72 -1.85 1.37 15.22
N ASN A 73 -3.08 0.98 15.56
CA ASN A 73 -3.37 -0.21 16.35
C ASN A 73 -3.66 -1.46 15.48
N ASP A 74 -3.59 -1.35 14.16
CA ASP A 74 -3.82 -2.47 13.25
C ASP A 74 -2.53 -3.31 13.07
N ALA A 75 -2.47 -4.45 13.75
CA ALA A 75 -1.35 -5.39 13.67
C ALA A 75 -1.17 -6.02 12.26
N GLY A 76 -2.16 -5.88 11.39
CA GLY A 76 -2.13 -6.32 10.01
C GLY A 76 -1.17 -5.51 9.14
N ILE A 77 -0.93 -4.24 9.48
CA ILE A 77 -0.05 -3.31 8.75
C ILE A 77 1.27 -3.04 9.50
N ILE A 78 2.00 -1.98 9.11
CA ILE A 78 3.26 -1.53 9.72
C ILE A 78 3.00 -0.23 10.48
#